data_AF-A0A073CIJ0-F1
#
_entry.id   AF-A0A073CIJ0-F1
#
_cell.length_a   1.000
_cell.length_b   1.000
_cell.length_c   1.000
_cell.angle_alpha   90.00
_cell.angle_beta   90.00
_cell.angle_gamma   90.00
#
_symmetry.space_group_name_H-M   'P 1'
#
loop_
_entity.id
_entity.type
_entity.pdbx_description
1 polymer ?
#
loop_
_entity_poly.entity_id
_entity_poly.type
_entity_poly.pdbx_seq_one_letter_code
_entity_poly.pdbx_strand_id
1 'polypeptide(L)'
;MTANSDILRQAEIAITEFENSKISGVWTGLDQQQIIAELRSHLVNPFNINQGTQPFCGPAAIVFELIRKNPLAYIQICRNLFQIGGFHTQNNRWISPPQWLSESPLNLEISQIDWMVLSTLRESENIIFSVDPNAPQLLRNLAGMTKPWEMAGWIKEILAIKPLIIEMLTYLGI
;
A
#
# COMPACT_ATOMS: atom_id res chain seq x y z
N MET A 1 -24.13 -15.21 -9.32
CA MET A 1 -22.96 -14.31 -9.45
C MET A 1 -22.07 -14.59 -8.25
N THR A 2 -20.80 -14.89 -8.47
CA THR A 2 -19.87 -15.37 -7.42
C THR A 2 -19.24 -14.19 -6.69
N ALA A 3 -18.97 -14.29 -5.38
CA ALA A 3 -18.41 -13.21 -4.56
C ALA A 3 -17.21 -12.46 -5.19
N ASN A 4 -16.38 -13.13 -5.99
CA ASN A 4 -15.25 -12.51 -6.69
C ASN A 4 -15.67 -11.49 -7.77
N SER A 5 -16.75 -11.74 -8.51
CA SER A 5 -17.25 -10.77 -9.52
C SER A 5 -17.84 -9.53 -8.88
N ASP A 6 -18.41 -9.66 -7.67
CA ASP A 6 -19.03 -8.55 -6.96
C ASP A 6 -17.97 -7.61 -6.37
N ILE A 7 -16.86 -8.15 -5.85
CA ILE A 7 -15.74 -7.36 -5.33
C ILE A 7 -15.06 -6.56 -6.44
N LEU A 8 -14.81 -7.15 -7.61
CA LEU A 8 -14.23 -6.44 -8.76
C LEU A 8 -15.16 -5.33 -9.26
N ARG A 9 -16.49 -5.57 -9.27
CA ARG A 9 -17.47 -4.55 -9.60
C ARG A 9 -17.45 -3.39 -8.61
N GLN A 10 -17.36 -3.66 -7.31
CA GLN A 10 -17.25 -2.61 -6.29
C GLN A 10 -15.96 -1.81 -6.43
N ALA A 11 -14.85 -2.46 -6.74
CA ALA A 11 -13.58 -1.77 -7.01
C ALA A 11 -13.69 -0.82 -8.22
N GLU A 12 -14.30 -1.26 -9.33
CA GLU A 12 -14.50 -0.38 -10.50
C GLU A 12 -15.44 0.81 -10.21
N ILE A 13 -16.49 0.59 -9.40
CA ILE A 13 -17.35 1.67 -8.93
C ILE A 13 -16.53 2.68 -8.11
N ALA A 14 -15.69 2.21 -7.19
CA ALA A 14 -14.83 3.08 -6.39
C ALA A 14 -13.82 3.88 -7.23
N ILE A 15 -13.28 3.29 -8.31
CA ILE A 15 -12.44 4.01 -9.30
C ILE A 15 -13.26 5.09 -9.99
N THR A 16 -14.47 4.77 -10.44
CA THR A 16 -15.37 5.73 -11.11
C THR A 16 -15.76 6.88 -10.18
N GLU A 17 -15.99 6.61 -8.90
CA GLU A 17 -16.24 7.65 -7.89
C GLU A 17 -15.01 8.54 -7.67
N PHE A 18 -13.81 7.96 -7.69
CA PHE A 18 -12.56 8.71 -7.59
C PHE A 18 -12.37 9.60 -8.82
N GLU A 19 -12.54 9.07 -10.03
CA GLU A 19 -12.45 9.80 -11.29
C GLU A 19 -13.40 11.02 -11.34
N ASN A 20 -14.62 10.87 -10.82
CA ASN A 20 -15.61 11.94 -10.79
C ASN A 20 -15.44 12.93 -9.63
N SER A 21 -14.56 12.63 -8.67
CA SER A 21 -14.34 13.46 -7.50
C SER A 21 -13.76 14.83 -7.87
N LYS A 22 -14.20 15.87 -7.14
CA LYS A 22 -13.70 17.25 -7.30
C LYS A 22 -12.63 17.63 -6.26
N ILE A 23 -12.24 16.67 -5.40
CA ILE A 23 -11.18 16.90 -4.41
C ILE A 23 -9.84 16.83 -5.13
N SER A 24 -9.11 17.94 -5.14
CA SER A 24 -7.76 18.04 -5.68
C SER A 24 -6.80 17.12 -4.93
N GLY A 25 -5.77 16.63 -5.64
CA GLY A 25 -4.70 15.87 -5.02
C GLY A 25 -3.79 16.73 -4.15
N VAL A 26 -3.21 16.13 -3.12
CA VAL A 26 -2.18 16.76 -2.26
C VAL A 26 -0.76 16.51 -2.77
N TRP A 27 -0.61 15.69 -3.82
CA TRP A 27 0.68 15.37 -4.43
C TRP A 27 0.97 16.32 -5.58
N THR A 28 2.07 17.06 -5.49
CA THR A 28 2.41 18.12 -6.43
C THR A 28 2.77 17.61 -7.84
N GLY A 29 3.32 16.40 -7.93
CA GLY A 29 3.82 15.81 -9.17
C GLY A 29 2.93 14.75 -9.80
N LEU A 30 1.72 14.53 -9.28
CA LEU A 30 0.84 13.45 -9.73
C LEU A 30 -0.44 13.96 -10.40
N ASP A 31 -0.82 13.30 -11.49
CA ASP A 31 -2.01 13.55 -12.29
C ASP A 31 -3.10 12.50 -11.99
N GLN A 32 -4.30 12.98 -11.70
CA GLN A 32 -5.42 12.12 -11.34
C GLN A 32 -5.84 11.19 -12.48
N GLN A 33 -5.80 11.65 -13.74
CA GLN A 33 -6.24 10.82 -14.88
C GLN A 33 -5.27 9.67 -15.10
N GLN A 34 -3.97 9.91 -14.98
CA GLN A 34 -2.95 8.88 -15.03
C GLN A 34 -3.12 7.88 -13.87
N ILE A 35 -3.32 8.34 -12.63
CA ILE A 35 -3.58 7.46 -11.49
C ILE A 35 -4.80 6.57 -11.74
N ILE A 36 -5.90 7.14 -12.27
CA ILE A 36 -7.12 6.37 -12.56
C ILE A 36 -6.87 5.29 -13.62
N ALA A 37 -6.11 5.60 -14.68
CA ALA A 37 -5.74 4.62 -15.69
C ALA A 37 -4.87 3.49 -15.11
N GLU A 38 -3.91 3.82 -14.26
CA GLU A 38 -3.03 2.86 -13.58
C GLU A 38 -3.81 1.98 -12.58
N LEU A 39 -4.76 2.55 -11.83
CA LEU A 39 -5.66 1.78 -10.95
C LEU A 39 -6.45 0.71 -11.71
N ARG A 40 -7.03 1.08 -12.87
CA ARG A 40 -7.75 0.13 -13.74
C ARG A 40 -6.81 -0.94 -14.29
N SER A 41 -5.60 -0.55 -14.69
CA SER A 41 -4.55 -1.47 -15.14
C SER A 41 -4.20 -2.51 -14.07
N HIS A 42 -4.02 -2.09 -12.82
CA HIS A 42 -3.72 -2.99 -11.70
C HIS A 42 -4.89 -3.91 -11.34
N LEU A 43 -6.12 -3.40 -11.43
CA LEU A 43 -7.33 -4.19 -11.19
C LEU A 43 -7.48 -5.32 -12.21
N VAL A 44 -7.12 -5.06 -13.48
CA VAL A 44 -7.10 -6.08 -14.55
C VAL A 44 -5.95 -7.05 -14.36
N ASN A 45 -4.75 -6.54 -14.07
CA ASN A 45 -3.56 -7.36 -13.90
C ASN A 45 -2.65 -6.83 -12.77
N PRO A 46 -2.64 -7.49 -11.60
CA PRO A 46 -1.80 -7.07 -10.47
C PRO A 46 -0.29 -7.15 -10.77
N PHE A 47 0.14 -7.87 -11.80
CA PHE A 47 1.54 -7.90 -12.24
C PHE A 47 1.99 -6.61 -12.94
N ASN A 48 1.07 -5.67 -13.20
CA ASN A 48 1.42 -4.38 -13.79
C ASN A 48 2.04 -3.40 -12.78
N ILE A 49 2.06 -3.75 -11.47
CA ILE A 49 2.81 -3.01 -10.46
C ILE A 49 4.27 -2.89 -10.91
N ASN A 50 4.77 -1.67 -10.95
CA ASN A 50 6.11 -1.34 -11.37
C ASN A 50 6.83 -0.58 -10.26
N GLN A 51 7.89 -1.16 -9.69
CA GLN A 51 8.76 -0.47 -8.73
C GLN A 51 9.92 0.29 -9.39
N GLY A 52 10.07 0.19 -10.70
CA GLY A 52 11.25 0.66 -11.44
C GLY A 52 12.54 0.08 -10.85
N THR A 53 13.56 0.93 -10.70
CA THR A 53 14.84 0.58 -10.08
C THR A 53 14.87 0.82 -8.56
N GLN A 54 13.75 1.23 -7.96
CA GLN A 54 13.70 1.57 -6.54
C GLN A 54 13.66 0.33 -5.65
N PRO A 55 14.17 0.40 -4.41
CA PRO A 55 14.16 -0.71 -3.47
C PRO A 55 12.76 -0.89 -2.85
N PHE A 56 11.73 -1.15 -3.66
CA PHE A 56 10.35 -1.30 -3.20
C PHE A 56 9.80 -2.73 -3.35
N CYS A 57 10.66 -3.75 -3.47
CA CYS A 57 10.19 -5.13 -3.68
C CYS A 57 9.28 -5.66 -2.56
N GLY A 58 9.55 -5.31 -1.30
CA GLY A 58 8.68 -5.62 -0.16
C GLY A 58 7.31 -4.92 -0.26
N PRO A 59 7.26 -3.58 -0.33
CA PRO A 59 6.02 -2.84 -0.58
C PRO A 59 5.23 -3.36 -1.80
N ALA A 60 5.92 -3.67 -2.90
CA ALA A 60 5.29 -4.15 -4.13
C ALA A 60 4.61 -5.51 -3.91
N ALA A 61 5.25 -6.43 -3.18
CA ALA A 61 4.66 -7.71 -2.81
C ALA A 61 3.41 -7.54 -1.93
N ILE A 62 3.40 -6.58 -1.00
CA ILE A 62 2.22 -6.27 -0.19
C ILE A 62 1.08 -5.71 -1.04
N VAL A 63 1.38 -4.75 -1.92
CA VAL A 63 0.37 -4.15 -2.80
C VAL A 63 -0.19 -5.18 -3.77
N PHE A 64 0.64 -6.05 -4.33
CA PHE A 64 0.22 -7.18 -5.17
C PHE A 64 -0.79 -8.08 -4.45
N GLU A 65 -0.48 -8.50 -3.23
CA GLU A 65 -1.38 -9.33 -2.44
C GLU A 65 -2.66 -8.58 -2.03
N LEU A 66 -2.56 -7.28 -1.76
CA LEU A 66 -3.72 -6.44 -1.44
C LEU A 66 -4.68 -6.36 -2.62
N ILE A 67 -4.18 -6.11 -3.84
CA ILE A 67 -5.01 -6.08 -5.04
C ILE A 67 -5.69 -7.44 -5.26
N ARG A 68 -4.96 -8.55 -5.09
CA ARG A 68 -5.52 -9.90 -5.27
C ARG A 68 -6.59 -10.28 -4.25
N LYS A 69 -6.44 -9.85 -2.99
CA LYS A 69 -7.32 -10.28 -1.88
C LYS A 69 -8.44 -9.30 -1.58
N ASN A 70 -8.18 -8.00 -1.73
CA ASN A 70 -9.11 -6.93 -1.42
C ASN A 70 -8.85 -5.70 -2.32
N PRO A 71 -9.19 -5.78 -3.62
CA PRO A 71 -8.94 -4.70 -4.56
C PRO A 71 -9.67 -3.41 -4.16
N LEU A 72 -10.86 -3.50 -3.55
CA LEU A 72 -11.58 -2.32 -3.05
C LEU A 72 -10.75 -1.54 -2.02
N ALA A 73 -10.13 -2.24 -1.05
CA ALA A 73 -9.26 -1.59 -0.07
C ALA A 73 -8.03 -0.95 -0.73
N TYR A 74 -7.45 -1.58 -1.76
CA TYR A 74 -6.38 -0.97 -2.55
C TYR A 74 -6.81 0.35 -3.20
N ILE A 75 -7.96 0.38 -3.88
CA ILE A 75 -8.50 1.61 -4.49
C ILE A 75 -8.71 2.70 -3.43
N GLN A 76 -9.30 2.36 -2.28
CA GLN A 76 -9.57 3.29 -1.19
C GLN A 76 -8.27 3.88 -0.60
N ILE A 77 -7.24 3.04 -0.40
CA ILE A 77 -5.93 3.50 0.07
C ILE A 77 -5.33 4.50 -0.92
N CYS A 78 -5.33 4.18 -2.21
CA CYS A 78 -4.73 5.04 -3.22
C CYS A 78 -5.48 6.37 -3.38
N ARG A 79 -6.82 6.32 -3.38
CA ARG A 79 -7.65 7.53 -3.36
C ARG A 79 -7.37 8.41 -2.15
N ASN A 80 -7.31 7.82 -0.95
CA ASN A 80 -7.07 8.57 0.28
C ASN A 80 -5.66 9.16 0.31
N LEU A 81 -4.65 8.41 -0.13
CA LEU A 81 -3.29 8.93 -0.29
C LEU A 81 -3.26 10.13 -1.24
N PHE A 82 -3.95 10.05 -2.37
CA PHE A 82 -3.96 11.15 -3.33
C PHE A 82 -4.73 12.38 -2.83
N GLN A 83 -5.95 12.19 -2.31
CA GLN A 83 -6.88 13.28 -1.99
C GLN A 83 -6.72 13.85 -0.58
N ILE A 84 -6.27 13.03 0.37
CA ILE A 84 -6.20 13.37 1.81
C ILE A 84 -4.74 13.40 2.28
N GLY A 85 -3.84 12.67 1.62
CA GLY A 85 -2.43 12.58 2.01
C GLY A 85 -2.12 11.47 2.98
N GLY A 86 -3.02 10.49 3.16
CA GLY A 86 -2.80 9.37 4.05
C GLY A 86 -4.02 8.46 4.13
N PHE A 87 -3.92 7.37 4.88
CA PHE A 87 -5.00 6.42 5.06
C PHE A 87 -4.95 5.76 6.44
N HIS A 88 -6.09 5.23 6.89
CA HIS A 88 -6.12 4.34 8.04
C HIS A 88 -5.90 2.88 7.61
N THR A 89 -5.04 2.18 8.34
CA THR A 89 -4.87 0.73 8.22
C THR A 89 -6.11 0.00 8.71
N GLN A 90 -6.15 -1.32 8.49
CA GLN A 90 -7.24 -2.16 8.99
C GLN A 90 -7.31 -2.20 10.53
N ASN A 91 -6.19 -1.92 11.21
CA ASN A 91 -6.13 -1.77 12.67
C ASN A 91 -6.26 -0.29 13.11
N ASN A 92 -6.79 0.57 12.23
CA ASN A 92 -7.07 1.98 12.47
C ASN A 92 -5.82 2.87 12.72
N ARG A 93 -4.62 2.43 12.35
CA ARG A 93 -3.40 3.27 12.41
C ARG A 93 -3.38 4.24 11.22
N TRP A 94 -3.06 5.51 11.46
CA TRP A 94 -2.85 6.47 10.38
C TRP A 94 -1.47 6.28 9.74
N ILE A 95 -1.41 6.17 8.42
CA ILE A 95 -0.19 6.14 7.61
C ILE A 95 -0.25 7.27 6.59
N SER A 96 0.83 8.05 6.51
CA SER A 96 1.01 9.11 5.53
C SER A 96 2.47 9.21 5.10
N PRO A 97 2.76 9.63 3.86
CA PRO A 97 4.10 10.03 3.46
C PRO A 97 4.59 11.24 4.27
N PRO A 98 5.90 11.42 4.44
CA PRO A 98 6.44 12.70 4.88
C PRO A 98 6.22 13.78 3.80
N GLN A 99 6.08 15.04 4.22
CA GLN A 99 5.73 16.17 3.33
C GLN A 99 6.67 16.30 2.11
N TRP A 100 7.98 16.13 2.31
CA TRP A 100 8.97 16.24 1.23
C TRP A 100 8.73 15.22 0.12
N LEU A 101 8.15 14.06 0.43
CA LEU A 101 7.87 13.00 -0.55
C LEU A 101 6.68 13.38 -1.45
N SER A 102 5.61 13.94 -0.87
CA SER A 102 4.44 14.42 -1.63
C SER A 102 4.70 15.69 -2.45
N GLU A 103 5.70 16.47 -2.04
CA GLU A 103 6.13 17.71 -2.71
C GLU A 103 7.24 17.48 -3.76
N SER A 104 7.80 16.27 -3.82
CA SER A 104 8.86 15.95 -4.78
C SER A 104 8.29 15.75 -6.18
N PRO A 105 8.89 16.35 -7.23
CA PRO A 105 8.51 16.06 -8.61
C PRO A 105 8.86 14.60 -8.94
N LEU A 106 7.97 13.91 -9.64
CA LEU A 106 8.23 12.55 -10.10
C LEU A 106 9.17 12.58 -11.32
N ASN A 107 10.45 12.25 -11.10
CA ASN A 107 11.48 12.18 -12.14
C ASN A 107 12.00 10.75 -12.33
N LEU A 108 11.13 9.75 -12.18
CA LEU A 108 11.50 8.33 -12.19
C LEU A 108 10.64 7.56 -13.20
N GLU A 109 11.22 6.54 -13.82
CA GLU A 109 10.51 5.58 -14.70
C GLU A 109 9.70 4.57 -13.86
N ILE A 110 8.74 5.08 -13.10
CA ILE A 110 7.83 4.34 -12.24
C ILE A 110 6.42 4.87 -12.47
N SER A 111 5.39 4.02 -12.36
CA SER A 111 4.01 4.49 -12.45
C SER A 111 3.72 5.47 -11.30
N GLN A 112 2.82 6.41 -11.51
CA GLN A 112 2.53 7.45 -10.52
C GLN A 112 1.91 6.87 -9.26
N ILE A 113 1.00 5.90 -9.42
CA ILE A 113 0.38 5.23 -8.31
C ILE A 113 1.38 4.34 -7.54
N ASP A 114 2.29 3.66 -8.25
CA ASP A 114 3.29 2.82 -7.59
C ASP A 114 4.30 3.67 -6.84
N TRP A 115 4.71 4.81 -7.40
CA TRP A 115 5.48 5.79 -6.64
C TRP A 115 4.74 6.16 -5.35
N MET A 116 3.49 6.64 -5.46
CA MET A 116 2.72 7.12 -4.33
C MET A 116 2.58 6.07 -3.21
N VAL A 117 2.10 4.86 -3.55
CA VAL A 117 1.81 3.84 -2.54
C VAL A 117 3.07 3.16 -2.03
N LEU A 118 4.01 2.81 -2.90
CA LEU A 118 5.20 2.03 -2.49
C LEU A 118 6.18 2.89 -1.69
N SER A 119 6.39 4.14 -2.09
CA SER A 119 7.23 5.07 -1.33
C SER A 119 6.61 5.40 0.03
N THR A 120 5.28 5.60 0.10
CA THR A 120 4.59 5.79 1.38
C THR A 120 4.78 4.59 2.31
N LEU A 121 4.59 3.36 1.81
CA LEU A 121 4.78 2.17 2.63
C LEU A 121 6.23 2.04 3.11
N ARG A 122 7.21 2.32 2.25
CA ARG A 122 8.62 2.31 2.61
C ARG A 122 8.94 3.34 3.71
N GLU A 123 8.50 4.58 3.56
CA GLU A 123 8.74 5.63 4.56
C GLU A 123 7.96 5.39 5.87
N SER A 124 6.81 4.74 5.79
CA SER A 124 5.98 4.42 6.96
C SER A 124 6.60 3.38 7.90
N GLU A 125 7.70 2.72 7.51
CA GLU A 125 8.36 1.73 8.38
C GLU A 125 8.74 2.31 9.74
N ASN A 126 9.21 3.56 9.79
CA ASN A 126 9.54 4.23 11.05
C ASN A 126 8.32 4.39 11.98
N ILE A 127 7.11 4.36 11.43
CA ILE A 127 5.83 4.44 12.16
C ILE A 127 5.31 3.03 12.51
N ILE A 128 5.50 2.06 11.61
CA ILE A 128 5.01 0.69 11.79
C ILE A 128 5.91 -0.10 12.76
N PHE A 129 7.22 0.17 12.73
CA PHE A 129 8.26 -0.47 13.53
C PHE A 129 9.24 0.54 14.11
N SER A 130 9.26 0.64 15.43
CA SER A 130 10.37 1.30 16.12
C SER A 130 11.66 0.53 15.84
N VAL A 131 12.63 1.17 15.20
CA VAL A 131 13.96 0.60 14.99
C VAL A 131 14.58 0.32 16.36
N ASP A 132 14.95 -0.93 16.65
CA ASP A 132 15.73 -1.26 17.85
C ASP A 132 17.18 -0.81 17.63
N PRO A 133 17.67 0.22 18.35
CA PRO A 133 19.04 0.69 18.22
C PRO A 133 20.07 -0.36 18.64
N ASN A 134 19.67 -1.49 19.24
CA ASN A 134 20.56 -2.58 19.65
C ASN A 134 20.57 -3.78 18.68
N ALA A 135 19.82 -3.72 17.58
CA ALA A 135 19.82 -4.78 16.59
C ALA A 135 21.24 -5.01 16.00
N PRO A 136 21.63 -6.26 15.68
CA PRO A 136 22.92 -6.59 15.09
C PRO A 136 23.28 -5.68 13.90
N GLN A 137 24.52 -5.20 13.85
CA GLN A 137 24.96 -4.21 12.85
C GLN A 137 24.83 -4.71 11.41
N LEU A 138 24.92 -6.03 11.19
CA LEU A 138 24.62 -6.68 9.91
C LEU A 138 23.21 -6.36 9.41
N LEU A 139 22.21 -6.37 10.31
CA LEU A 139 20.80 -6.12 9.99
C LEU A 139 20.49 -4.62 9.82
N ARG A 140 21.30 -3.74 10.42
CA ARG A 140 21.18 -2.27 10.26
C ARG A 140 21.75 -1.78 8.92
N ASN A 141 22.77 -2.45 8.38
CA ASN A 141 23.47 -2.05 7.15
C ASN A 141 22.74 -2.44 5.84
N LEU A 142 21.56 -3.05 5.92
CA LEU A 142 20.77 -3.48 4.76
C LEU A 142 19.75 -2.42 4.33
N ALA A 143 20.14 -1.14 4.24
CA ALA A 143 19.24 0.01 4.06
C ALA A 143 18.35 -0.03 2.78
N GLY A 144 18.57 -0.98 1.87
CA GLY A 144 17.70 -1.23 0.70
C GLY A 144 16.97 -2.59 0.70
N MET A 145 17.19 -3.46 1.69
CA MET A 145 16.48 -4.73 1.80
C MET A 145 15.27 -4.58 2.71
N THR A 146 14.15 -5.18 2.30
CA THR A 146 13.01 -5.35 3.19
C THR A 146 13.29 -6.46 4.20
N LYS A 147 13.18 -6.12 5.48
CA LYS A 147 13.44 -6.99 6.61
C LYS A 147 12.19 -7.82 6.94
N PRO A 148 12.33 -9.02 7.55
CA PRO A 148 11.19 -9.90 7.81
C PRO A 148 10.09 -9.25 8.68
N TRP A 149 10.46 -8.41 9.65
CA TRP A 149 9.48 -7.71 10.47
C TRP A 149 8.72 -6.65 9.68
N GLU A 150 9.37 -5.88 8.80
CA GLU A 150 8.71 -4.90 7.92
C GLU A 150 7.57 -5.56 7.13
N MET A 151 7.86 -6.72 6.51
CA MET A 151 6.84 -7.54 5.86
C MET A 151 5.71 -7.97 6.81
N ALA A 152 6.04 -8.48 8.00
CA ALA A 152 5.05 -8.93 8.96
C ALA A 152 4.10 -7.81 9.41
N GLY A 153 4.60 -6.58 9.56
CA GLY A 153 3.79 -5.43 9.95
C GLY A 153 2.89 -4.96 8.85
N TRP A 154 3.39 -4.86 7.62
CA TRP A 154 2.53 -4.55 6.48
C TRP A 154 1.46 -5.62 6.28
N ILE A 155 1.79 -6.90 6.44
CA ILE A 155 0.79 -7.99 6.39
C ILE A 155 -0.29 -7.77 7.46
N LYS A 156 0.10 -7.43 8.69
CA LYS A 156 -0.83 -7.22 9.81
C LYS A 156 -1.70 -5.98 9.61
N GLU A 157 -1.11 -4.87 9.18
CA GLU A 157 -1.77 -3.57 9.10
C GLU A 157 -2.56 -3.39 7.79
N ILE A 158 -2.00 -3.81 6.66
CA ILE A 158 -2.55 -3.55 5.33
C ILE A 158 -3.42 -4.72 4.85
N LEU A 159 -2.90 -5.95 4.94
CA LEU A 159 -3.62 -7.12 4.42
C LEU A 159 -4.65 -7.68 5.42
N ALA A 160 -4.56 -7.30 6.70
CA ALA A 160 -5.38 -7.83 7.79
C ALA A 160 -5.60 -9.34 7.68
N ILE A 161 -4.51 -10.08 7.48
CA ILE A 161 -4.57 -11.53 7.66
C ILE A 161 -4.93 -11.73 9.12
N LYS A 162 -6.20 -12.06 9.40
CA LYS A 162 -6.61 -12.58 10.71
C LYS A 162 -5.64 -13.71 11.01
N PRO A 163 -4.90 -13.69 12.12
CA PRO A 163 -4.06 -14.81 12.45
C PRO A 163 -4.98 -16.02 12.63
N LEU A 164 -4.99 -16.92 11.64
CA LEU A 164 -5.63 -18.24 11.70
C LEU A 164 -5.09 -19.09 12.87
N ILE A 165 -4.13 -18.57 13.64
CA ILE A 165 -3.40 -19.29 14.68
C ILE A 165 -3.81 -18.86 16.11
N ILE A 166 -4.55 -17.77 16.31
CA ILE A 166 -4.95 -17.40 17.68
C ILE A 166 -6.21 -18.17 18.14
N GLU A 167 -7.16 -18.49 17.24
CA GLU A 167 -8.33 -19.28 17.63
C GLU A 167 -8.03 -20.76 17.88
N MET A 168 -6.96 -21.32 17.30
CA MET A 168 -6.57 -22.72 17.55
C MET A 168 -5.94 -22.93 18.94
N LEU A 169 -5.28 -21.91 19.51
CA LEU A 169 -4.69 -22.03 20.85
C LEU A 169 -5.73 -21.78 21.95
N THR A 170 -6.72 -20.93 21.72
CA THR A 170 -7.82 -20.74 22.68
C THR A 170 -8.78 -21.93 22.71
N TYR A 171 -8.95 -22.67 21.61
CA TYR A 171 -9.76 -23.91 21.57
C TYR A 171 -9.05 -25.15 22.12
N LEU A 172 -7.72 -25.15 22.20
CA LEU A 172 -6.94 -26.30 22.69
C LEU A 172 -6.53 -26.18 24.16
N GLY A 173 -6.86 -25.08 24.85
CA GLY A 173 -6.61 -24.94 26.28
C GLY A 173 -5.14 -25.14 26.68
N ILE A 174 -4.22 -24.54 25.92
CA ILE A 174 -2.79 -24.43 26.26
C ILE A 174 -2.46 -22.95 26.43
#